data_AF-A0A0A9Y8B1-F1
#
_entry.id   AF-A0A0A9Y8B1-F1
#
_cell.length_a   1.000
_cell.length_b   1.000
_cell.length_c   1.000
_cell.angle_alpha   90.00
_cell.angle_beta   90.00
_cell.angle_gamma   90.00
#
_symmetry.space_group_name_H-M   'P 1'
#
loop_
_entity.id
_entity.type
_entity.pdbx_description
1 polymer ?
#
loop_
_entity_poly.entity_id
_entity_poly.type
_entity_poly.pdbx_seq_one_letter_code
_entity_poly.pdbx_strand_id
1 'polypeptide(L)'
;LVCGVKAITWRFKTLKLQLFKPKETEVFIRFVKWALQALDVYTLSMKPAATLGMAMANQRPLPQQTVRTKEEKDALEHFSGVFSVMNAQTFKEIFSTTIDFIVERMAANFALQIVGNSFLTHSETSPLFATVLVEYLLGRMEEMGNGNMERSNLYLKLFKLVFGSVSLFVAANEHMLRPHLHQIVNRSMEL
;
A
#
# COMPACT_ATOMS: atom_id res chain seq x y z
N LEU A 1 2.27 0.25 -20.15
CA LEU A 1 3.59 0.22 -19.45
C LEU A 1 3.63 -0.87 -18.37
N VAL A 2 2.68 -0.88 -17.41
CA VAL A 2 2.59 -1.90 -16.33
C VAL A 2 2.55 -3.33 -16.86
N CYS A 3 1.80 -3.62 -17.93
CA CYS A 3 1.78 -4.96 -18.55
C CYS A 3 3.15 -5.37 -19.13
N GLY A 4 3.91 -4.40 -19.66
CA GLY A 4 5.27 -4.64 -20.15
C GLY A 4 6.23 -4.95 -19.02
N VAL A 5 6.17 -4.18 -17.92
CA VAL A 5 6.98 -4.44 -16.71
C VAL A 5 6.60 -5.80 -16.12
N LYS A 6 5.30 -6.13 -15.99
CA LYS A 6 4.83 -7.43 -15.52
C LYS A 6 5.34 -8.58 -16.38
N ALA A 7 5.33 -8.43 -17.70
CA ALA A 7 5.86 -9.44 -18.62
C ALA A 7 7.38 -9.62 -18.47
N ILE A 8 8.11 -8.53 -18.23
CA ILE A 8 9.55 -8.55 -17.97
C ILE A 8 9.83 -9.24 -16.63
N THR A 9 9.17 -8.84 -15.55
CA THR A 9 9.36 -9.46 -14.22
C THR A 9 8.93 -10.93 -14.21
N TRP A 10 7.90 -11.30 -14.96
CA TRP A 10 7.51 -12.70 -15.15
C TRP A 10 8.60 -13.51 -15.84
N ARG A 11 9.20 -12.97 -16.92
CA ARG A 11 10.34 -13.60 -17.59
C ARG A 11 11.53 -13.78 -16.66
N PHE A 12 11.81 -12.81 -15.78
CA PHE A 12 12.85 -12.94 -14.74
C PHE A 12 12.58 -14.08 -13.74
N LYS A 13 11.32 -14.28 -13.33
CA LYS A 13 10.91 -15.44 -12.50
C LYS A 13 11.11 -16.76 -13.25
N THR A 14 10.74 -16.83 -14.54
CA THR A 14 10.96 -18.02 -15.39
C THR A 14 12.45 -18.36 -15.52
N LEU A 15 13.31 -17.34 -15.52
CA LEU A 15 14.77 -17.48 -15.64
C LEU A 15 15.49 -17.79 -14.31
N LYS A 16 14.78 -17.92 -13.17
CA LYS A 16 15.36 -18.12 -11.83
C LYS A 16 16.50 -17.12 -11.51
N LEU A 17 16.38 -15.87 -11.95
CA LEU A 17 17.32 -14.81 -11.54
C LEU A 17 16.97 -14.41 -10.10
N GLN A 18 17.59 -15.14 -9.16
CA GLN A 18 17.20 -15.21 -7.73
C GLN A 18 17.54 -13.96 -6.90
N LEU A 19 18.24 -12.98 -7.44
CA LEU A 19 18.50 -11.72 -6.73
C LEU A 19 18.75 -10.63 -7.77
N PHE A 20 17.97 -9.55 -7.70
CA PHE A 20 18.23 -8.37 -8.51
C PHE A 20 19.54 -7.73 -8.07
N LYS A 21 20.33 -7.26 -9.04
CA LYS A 21 21.52 -6.46 -8.74
C LYS A 21 21.08 -5.15 -8.09
N PRO A 22 21.92 -4.50 -7.27
CA PRO A 22 21.58 -3.22 -6.63
C PRO A 22 21.06 -2.15 -7.62
N LYS A 23 21.65 -2.10 -8.82
CA LYS A 23 21.21 -1.20 -9.89
C LYS A 23 19.79 -1.50 -10.39
N GLU A 24 19.39 -2.77 -10.41
CA GLU A 24 18.04 -3.18 -10.82
C GLU A 24 17.03 -2.87 -9.72
N THR A 25 17.39 -3.08 -8.44
CA THR A 25 16.56 -2.67 -7.30
C THR A 25 16.29 -1.17 -7.31
N GLU A 26 17.32 -0.35 -7.59
CA GLU A 26 17.18 1.11 -7.70
C GLU A 26 16.21 1.51 -8.83
N VAL A 27 16.21 0.80 -9.96
CA VAL A 27 15.23 1.03 -11.03
C VAL A 27 13.81 0.74 -10.54
N PHE A 28 13.61 -0.31 -9.73
CA PHE A 28 12.30 -0.60 -9.15
C PHE A 28 11.86 0.40 -8.09
N ILE A 29 12.79 0.91 -7.26
CA ILE A 29 12.50 2.01 -6.32
C ILE A 29 12.00 3.24 -7.07
N ARG A 30 12.68 3.62 -8.16
CA ARG A 30 12.24 4.72 -9.03
C ARG A 30 10.90 4.41 -9.69
N PHE A 31 10.73 3.18 -10.15
CA PHE A 31 9.48 2.74 -10.77
C PHE A 31 8.29 2.89 -9.82
N VAL A 32 8.42 2.51 -8.54
CA VAL A 32 7.38 2.74 -7.52
C VAL A 32 7.04 4.22 -7.43
N LYS A 33 8.04 5.10 -7.31
CA LYS A 33 7.81 6.54 -7.18
C LYS A 33 7.07 7.12 -8.38
N TRP A 34 7.57 6.88 -9.58
CA TRP A 34 6.97 7.40 -10.81
C TRP A 34 5.61 6.79 -11.11
N ALA A 35 5.42 5.49 -10.85
CA ALA A 35 4.15 4.82 -11.08
C ALA A 35 3.06 5.36 -10.16
N LEU A 36 3.34 5.55 -8.86
CA LEU A 36 2.36 6.10 -7.93
C LEU A 36 1.98 7.54 -8.27
N GLN A 37 2.93 8.35 -8.74
CA GLN A 37 2.64 9.68 -9.28
C GLN A 37 1.75 9.62 -10.53
N ALA A 38 2.05 8.70 -11.46
CA ALA A 38 1.23 8.51 -12.65
C ALA A 38 -0.19 8.04 -12.31
N LEU A 39 -0.35 7.22 -11.27
CA LEU A 39 -1.64 6.75 -10.77
C LEU A 39 -2.48 7.86 -10.12
N ASP A 40 -1.91 9.04 -9.87
CA ASP A 40 -2.68 10.21 -9.44
C ASP A 40 -3.60 10.75 -10.52
N VAL A 41 -3.41 10.38 -11.79
CA VAL A 41 -4.38 10.67 -12.85
C VAL A 41 -5.80 10.21 -12.48
N TYR A 42 -5.93 9.15 -11.68
CA TYR A 42 -7.22 8.66 -11.20
C TYR A 42 -7.85 9.57 -10.15
N THR A 43 -7.08 10.45 -9.50
CA THR A 43 -7.64 11.53 -8.67
C THR A 43 -8.24 12.66 -9.51
N LEU A 44 -7.78 12.85 -10.75
CA LEU A 44 -8.32 13.88 -11.65
C LEU A 44 -9.71 13.51 -12.20
N SER A 45 -9.97 12.21 -12.42
CA SER A 45 -11.33 11.70 -12.74
C SER A 45 -12.35 11.94 -11.62
N MET A 46 -11.92 12.32 -10.41
CA MET A 46 -12.81 12.64 -9.29
C MET A 46 -13.31 14.09 -9.27
N LYS A 47 -12.82 15.00 -10.12
CA LYS A 47 -13.52 16.29 -10.30
C LYS A 47 -14.83 15.98 -11.02
N PRO A 48 -16.00 16.12 -10.39
CA PRO A 48 -17.23 16.00 -11.13
C PRO A 48 -17.17 17.09 -12.20
N ALA A 49 -17.36 16.70 -13.45
CA ALA A 49 -17.70 17.66 -14.48
C ALA A 49 -18.82 18.51 -13.88
N ALA A 50 -18.56 19.80 -13.71
CA ALA A 50 -19.57 20.78 -13.36
C ALA A 50 -20.50 20.90 -14.58
N THR A 51 -21.31 19.88 -14.84
CA THR A 51 -22.43 19.93 -15.76
C THR A 51 -23.62 20.40 -14.96
N LEU A 52 -23.83 21.72 -15.00
CA LEU A 52 -25.12 22.40 -14.99
C LEU A 52 -26.34 21.51 -14.76
N GLY A 53 -27.00 21.65 -13.60
CA GLY A 53 -28.38 21.22 -13.45
C GLY A 53 -28.77 20.62 -12.10
N MET A 54 -29.42 21.45 -11.29
CA MET A 54 -30.38 21.12 -10.23
C MET A 54 -29.92 20.50 -8.91
N ALA A 55 -30.31 21.22 -7.85
CA ALA A 55 -30.26 20.84 -6.44
C ALA A 55 -31.12 19.60 -6.13
N MET A 56 -30.67 18.80 -5.16
CA MET A 56 -31.53 18.24 -4.10
C MET A 56 -30.71 17.97 -2.84
N ALA A 57 -31.24 18.42 -1.71
CA ALA A 57 -30.69 18.32 -0.37
C ALA A 57 -30.85 16.89 0.23
N ASN A 58 -30.09 16.63 1.30
CA ASN A 58 -30.25 15.53 2.27
C ASN A 58 -29.79 14.12 1.89
N GLN A 59 -28.48 13.92 1.67
CA GLN A 59 -27.88 12.60 1.87
C GLN A 59 -26.66 12.67 2.79
N ARG A 60 -26.67 11.80 3.82
CA ARG A 60 -25.56 11.54 4.74
C ARG A 60 -24.31 11.19 3.92
N PRO A 61 -23.09 11.60 4.32
CA PRO A 61 -21.89 11.22 3.58
C PRO A 61 -21.69 9.71 3.70
N LEU A 62 -21.91 8.97 2.61
CA LEU A 62 -21.45 7.59 2.51
C LEU A 62 -19.91 7.60 2.52
N PRO A 63 -19.25 6.60 3.15
CA PRO A 63 -17.80 6.51 3.12
C PRO A 63 -17.35 6.38 1.67
N GLN A 64 -16.50 7.31 1.23
CA GLN A 64 -15.97 7.40 -0.13
C GLN A 64 -15.51 6.01 -0.61
N GLN A 65 -16.27 5.42 -1.54
CA GLN A 65 -15.86 4.25 -2.30
C GLN A 65 -14.92 4.73 -3.40
N THR A 66 -13.64 4.37 -3.27
CA THR A 66 -12.51 5.11 -3.84
C THR A 66 -11.95 4.59 -5.15
N VAL A 67 -12.64 3.70 -5.87
CA VAL A 67 -12.33 3.38 -7.28
C VAL A 67 -13.63 3.02 -7.98
N ARG A 68 -14.02 3.81 -9.00
CA ARG A 68 -15.37 3.70 -9.61
C ARG A 68 -15.39 2.85 -10.88
N THR A 69 -14.26 2.62 -11.54
CA THR A 69 -14.21 1.81 -12.76
C THR A 69 -13.44 0.51 -12.55
N LYS A 70 -13.90 -0.56 -13.21
CA LYS A 70 -13.25 -1.87 -13.19
C LYS A 70 -11.82 -1.76 -13.72
N GLU A 71 -11.62 -0.92 -14.73
CA GLU A 71 -10.32 -0.65 -15.34
C GLU A 71 -9.31 -0.02 -14.37
N GLU A 72 -9.74 0.93 -13.54
CA GLU A 72 -8.89 1.57 -12.52
C GLU A 72 -8.41 0.55 -11.49
N LYS A 73 -9.34 -0.27 -10.98
CA LYS A 73 -9.03 -1.32 -10.02
C LYS A 73 -8.05 -2.33 -10.63
N ASP A 74 -8.34 -2.78 -11.85
CA ASP A 74 -7.48 -3.73 -12.56
C ASP A 74 -6.09 -3.13 -12.78
N ALA A 75 -5.95 -1.83 -13.10
CA ALA A 75 -4.65 -1.19 -13.27
C ALA A 75 -3.83 -1.17 -11.97
N LEU A 76 -4.47 -0.90 -10.83
CA LEU A 76 -3.83 -0.91 -9.51
C LEU A 76 -3.41 -2.32 -9.10
N GLU A 77 -4.26 -3.33 -9.35
CA GLU A 77 -3.91 -4.73 -9.11
C GLU A 77 -2.78 -5.21 -10.04
N HIS A 78 -2.76 -4.75 -11.30
CA HIS A 78 -1.65 -5.04 -12.22
C HIS A 78 -0.33 -4.44 -11.74
N PHE A 79 -0.36 -3.23 -11.18
CA PHE A 79 0.81 -2.61 -10.58
C PHE A 79 1.35 -3.46 -9.42
N SER A 80 0.48 -3.85 -8.48
CA SER A 80 0.86 -4.74 -7.36
C SER A 80 1.41 -6.08 -7.87
N GLY A 81 0.80 -6.64 -8.92
CA GLY A 81 1.22 -7.89 -9.54
C GLY A 81 2.63 -7.88 -10.17
N VAL A 82 3.24 -6.71 -10.37
CA VAL A 82 4.66 -6.62 -10.78
C VAL A 82 5.59 -7.10 -9.67
N PHE A 83 5.24 -6.84 -8.41
CA PHE A 83 6.10 -7.11 -7.26
C PHE A 83 5.85 -8.47 -6.62
N SER A 84 4.72 -9.12 -6.92
CA SER A 84 4.38 -10.44 -6.36
C SER A 84 5.32 -11.57 -6.79
N VAL A 85 6.09 -11.35 -7.86
CA VAL A 85 7.04 -12.32 -8.41
C VAL A 85 8.49 -12.07 -7.99
N MET A 86 8.74 -11.01 -7.22
CA MET A 86 10.09 -10.67 -6.75
C MET A 86 10.50 -11.53 -5.56
N ASN A 87 11.81 -11.67 -5.35
CA ASN A 87 12.31 -12.29 -4.13
C ASN A 87 11.99 -11.42 -2.90
N ALA A 88 11.88 -12.06 -1.74
CA ALA A 88 11.45 -11.41 -0.51
C ALA A 88 12.37 -10.26 -0.06
N GLN A 89 13.69 -10.41 -0.25
CA GLN A 89 14.68 -9.41 0.15
C GLN A 89 14.54 -8.13 -0.67
N THR A 90 14.50 -8.25 -2.00
CA THR A 90 14.31 -7.11 -2.90
C THR A 90 12.96 -6.44 -2.68
N PHE A 91 11.90 -7.22 -2.46
CA PHE A 91 10.59 -6.66 -2.12
C PHE A 91 10.69 -5.80 -0.85
N LYS A 92 11.22 -6.34 0.25
CA LYS A 92 11.38 -5.60 1.50
C LYS A 92 12.24 -4.36 1.32
N GLU A 93 13.35 -4.43 0.60
CA GLU A 93 14.24 -3.30 0.33
C GLU A 93 13.51 -2.17 -0.41
N ILE A 94 12.80 -2.48 -1.49
CA ILE A 94 12.04 -1.49 -2.28
C ILE A 94 11.00 -0.81 -1.40
N PHE A 95 10.18 -1.60 -0.70
CA PHE A 95 9.04 -1.05 0.05
C PHE A 95 9.50 -0.33 1.31
N SER A 96 10.52 -0.80 2.02
CA SER A 96 11.08 -0.06 3.17
C SER A 96 11.66 1.29 2.75
N THR A 97 12.28 1.37 1.56
CA THR A 97 12.84 2.62 1.03
C THR A 97 11.77 3.60 0.54
N THR A 98 10.59 3.10 0.20
CA THR A 98 9.52 3.89 -0.43
C THR A 98 8.30 4.08 0.47
N ILE A 99 8.27 3.51 1.67
CA ILE A 99 7.08 3.46 2.53
C ILE A 99 6.57 4.84 2.92
N ASP A 100 7.45 5.77 3.33
CA ASP A 100 7.06 7.15 3.64
C ASP A 100 6.32 7.80 2.46
N PHE A 101 6.88 7.65 1.26
CA PHE A 101 6.28 8.18 0.04
C PHE A 101 4.95 7.50 -0.27
N ILE A 102 4.86 6.17 -0.18
CA ILE A 102 3.63 5.41 -0.42
C ILE A 102 2.52 5.89 0.52
N VAL A 103 2.80 6.02 1.81
CA VAL A 103 1.82 6.43 2.81
C VAL A 103 1.38 7.88 2.59
N GLU A 104 2.31 8.76 2.23
CA GLU A 104 1.97 10.14 1.85
C GLU A 104 1.06 10.19 0.62
N ARG A 105 1.35 9.40 -0.42
CA ARG A 105 0.50 9.29 -1.61
C ARG A 105 -0.86 8.67 -1.28
N MET A 106 -0.94 7.68 -0.40
CA MET A 106 -2.20 7.08 0.05
C MET A 106 -3.10 8.08 0.78
N ALA A 107 -2.51 9.06 1.47
CA ALA A 107 -3.27 10.15 2.10
C ALA A 107 -3.92 11.06 1.05
N ALA A 108 -3.21 11.36 -0.04
CA ALA A 108 -3.69 12.22 -1.12
C ALA A 108 -4.63 11.49 -2.09
N ASN A 109 -4.41 10.19 -2.31
CA ASN A 109 -5.13 9.37 -3.27
C ASN A 109 -5.57 8.05 -2.63
N PHE A 110 -6.81 8.03 -2.14
CA PHE A 110 -7.39 6.85 -1.49
C PHE A 110 -7.47 5.60 -2.40
N ALA A 111 -7.42 5.75 -3.72
CA ALA A 111 -7.39 4.61 -4.63
C ALA A 111 -6.11 3.77 -4.45
N LEU A 112 -5.00 4.39 -4.06
CA LEU A 112 -3.73 3.70 -3.84
C LEU A 112 -3.78 2.71 -2.69
N GLN A 113 -4.79 2.79 -1.81
CA GLN A 113 -5.03 1.78 -0.79
C GLN A 113 -5.30 0.39 -1.39
N ILE A 114 -5.79 0.31 -2.62
CA ILE A 114 -5.94 -0.96 -3.34
C ILE A 114 -4.58 -1.65 -3.49
N VAL A 115 -3.50 -0.90 -3.76
CA VAL A 115 -2.16 -1.46 -3.90
C VAL A 115 -1.71 -2.15 -2.60
N GLY A 116 -1.83 -1.44 -1.48
CA GLY A 116 -1.49 -2.01 -0.17
C GLY A 116 -2.36 -3.23 0.17
N ASN A 117 -3.66 -3.15 -0.08
CA ASN A 117 -4.58 -4.27 0.12
C ASN A 117 -4.20 -5.48 -0.73
N SER A 118 -3.87 -5.29 -2.02
CA SER A 118 -3.43 -6.37 -2.90
C SER A 118 -2.24 -7.13 -2.30
N PHE A 119 -1.24 -6.41 -1.77
CA PHE A 119 -0.09 -7.07 -1.13
C PHE A 119 -0.50 -7.86 0.11
N LEU A 120 -1.39 -7.31 0.94
CA LEU A 120 -1.86 -7.93 2.18
C LEU A 120 -2.78 -9.13 1.96
N THR A 121 -3.44 -9.23 0.79
CA THR A 121 -4.33 -10.34 0.42
C THR A 121 -3.64 -11.48 -0.35
N HIS A 122 -2.32 -11.41 -0.54
CA HIS A 122 -1.54 -12.48 -1.19
C HIS A 122 -0.55 -13.10 -0.23
N SER A 123 -0.57 -14.42 -0.07
CA SER A 123 0.20 -15.15 0.95
C SER A 123 1.72 -14.91 0.89
N GLU A 124 2.29 -14.76 -0.30
CA GLU A 124 3.74 -14.54 -0.49
C GLU A 124 4.18 -13.12 -0.09
N THR A 125 3.37 -12.10 -0.41
CA THR A 125 3.73 -10.69 -0.19
C THR A 125 3.20 -10.15 1.14
N SER A 126 2.13 -10.72 1.67
CA SER A 126 1.43 -10.24 2.86
C SER A 126 2.36 -10.13 4.07
N PRO A 127 3.09 -11.18 4.51
CA PRO A 127 3.98 -11.06 5.66
C PRO A 127 5.12 -10.05 5.41
N LEU A 128 5.61 -9.93 4.17
CA LEU A 128 6.69 -9.02 3.82
C LEU A 128 6.24 -7.54 3.93
N PHE A 129 5.14 -7.21 3.26
CA PHE A 129 4.62 -5.85 3.24
C PHE A 129 4.09 -5.43 4.61
N ALA A 130 3.46 -6.35 5.33
CA ALA A 130 2.94 -6.06 6.65
C ALA A 130 4.05 -5.86 7.70
N THR A 131 5.21 -6.54 7.59
CA THR A 131 6.41 -6.18 8.39
C THR A 131 6.85 -4.75 8.10
N VAL A 132 7.06 -4.39 6.82
CA VAL A 132 7.48 -3.03 6.44
C VAL A 132 6.51 -1.97 6.98
N LEU A 133 5.20 -2.25 6.88
CA LEU A 133 4.17 -1.34 7.32
C LEU A 133 4.13 -1.20 8.86
N VAL A 134 4.28 -2.29 9.61
CA VAL A 134 4.33 -2.23 11.08
C VAL A 134 5.55 -1.48 11.58
N GLU A 135 6.72 -1.74 11.00
CA GLU A 135 7.96 -1.04 11.35
C GLU A 135 7.83 0.46 11.10
N TYR A 136 7.27 0.85 9.95
CA TYR A 136 6.96 2.25 9.65
C TYR A 136 6.00 2.87 10.67
N LEU A 137 4.89 2.20 10.98
CA LEU A 137 3.87 2.71 11.90
C LEU A 137 4.38 2.83 13.34
N LEU A 138 5.23 1.89 13.78
CA LEU A 138 5.89 1.94 15.09
C LEU A 138 6.77 3.19 15.25
N GLY A 139 7.42 3.62 14.16
CA GLY A 139 8.19 4.86 14.11
C GLY A 139 7.34 6.15 14.17
N ARG A 140 6.02 6.04 14.00
CA ARG A 140 5.06 7.18 13.94
C ARG A 140 4.01 7.13 15.04
N MET A 141 4.23 6.33 16.10
CA MET A 141 3.27 6.22 17.19
C MET A 141 3.04 7.55 17.93
N GLU A 142 4.10 8.32 18.19
CA GLU A 142 3.98 9.65 18.82
C GLU A 142 3.13 10.62 18.00
N GLU A 143 3.35 10.65 16.67
CA GLU A 143 2.54 11.45 15.74
C GLU A 143 1.09 10.97 15.67
N MET A 144 0.82 9.70 16.00
CA MET A 144 -0.54 9.17 16.01
C MET A 144 -1.36 9.68 17.19
N GLY A 145 -0.75 9.77 18.38
CA GLY A 145 -1.39 10.31 19.59
C GLY A 145 -1.47 11.83 19.61
N ASN A 146 -0.43 12.51 19.10
CA ASN A 146 -0.25 13.96 19.26
C ASN A 146 -0.37 14.76 17.95
N GLY A 147 -0.51 14.10 16.81
CA GLY A 147 -0.48 14.74 15.49
C GLY A 147 -1.86 15.14 14.94
N ASN A 148 -1.89 15.39 13.63
CA ASN A 148 -3.12 15.75 12.92
C ASN A 148 -4.08 14.55 12.86
N MET A 149 -5.35 14.77 13.24
CA MET A 149 -6.43 13.78 13.20
C MET A 149 -6.54 13.03 11.86
N GLU A 150 -6.32 13.69 10.72
CA GLU A 150 -6.32 13.03 9.41
C GLU A 150 -5.17 12.02 9.26
N ARG A 151 -3.98 12.37 9.75
CA ARG A 151 -2.79 11.50 9.76
C ARG A 151 -2.97 10.34 10.74
N SER A 152 -3.46 10.62 11.94
CA SER A 152 -3.77 9.58 12.93
C SER A 152 -4.78 8.57 12.38
N ASN A 153 -5.86 9.05 11.74
CA ASN A 153 -6.86 8.19 11.10
C ASN A 153 -6.26 7.30 9.99
N LEU A 154 -5.34 7.84 9.18
CA LEU A 154 -4.64 7.06 8.18
C LEU A 154 -3.79 5.96 8.82
N TYR A 155 -2.97 6.30 9.82
CA TYR A 155 -2.11 5.32 10.49
C TYR A 155 -2.90 4.22 11.20
N LEU A 156 -3.99 4.57 11.89
CA LEU A 156 -4.91 3.59 12.50
C LEU A 156 -5.54 2.68 11.46
N LYS A 157 -5.93 3.23 10.30
CA LYS A 157 -6.44 2.43 9.18
C LYS A 157 -5.39 1.45 8.65
N LEU A 158 -4.13 1.87 8.55
CA LEU A 158 -3.03 1.01 8.11
C LEU A 158 -2.75 -0.10 9.14
N PHE A 159 -2.74 0.20 10.44
CA PHE A 159 -2.65 -0.82 11.49
C PHE A 159 -3.80 -1.83 11.39
N LYS A 160 -5.04 -1.35 11.19
CA LYS A 160 -6.20 -2.22 10.99
C LYS A 160 -6.04 -3.16 9.78
N LEU A 161 -5.44 -2.68 8.69
CA LEU A 161 -5.17 -3.52 7.52
C LEU A 161 -4.13 -4.62 7.82
N VAL A 162 -3.05 -4.28 8.53
CA VAL A 162 -2.05 -5.26 8.99
C VAL A 162 -2.72 -6.31 9.89
N PHE A 163 -3.47 -5.89 10.91
CA PHE A 163 -4.13 -6.85 11.80
C PHE A 163 -5.17 -7.69 11.07
N GLY A 164 -5.92 -7.11 10.13
CA GLY A 164 -6.87 -7.83 9.29
C GLY A 164 -6.21 -8.89 8.39
N SER A 165 -4.97 -8.66 7.93
CA SER A 165 -4.25 -9.66 7.14
C SER A 165 -3.84 -10.89 7.95
N VAL A 166 -3.73 -10.79 9.29
CA VAL A 166 -3.49 -11.95 10.17
C VAL A 166 -4.64 -12.94 10.06
N SER A 167 -5.88 -12.49 9.97
CA SER A 167 -7.05 -13.37 9.78
C SER A 167 -7.04 -14.10 8.43
N LEU A 168 -6.37 -13.55 7.41
CA LEU A 168 -6.24 -14.18 6.09
C LEU A 168 -5.12 -15.22 6.07
N PHE A 169 -3.99 -14.94 6.74
CA PHE A 169 -2.79 -15.77 6.72
C PHE A 169 -2.18 -15.95 8.11
N VAL A 170 -2.93 -16.62 9.00
CA VAL A 170 -2.63 -16.75 10.43
C VAL A 170 -1.16 -17.14 10.68
N ALA A 171 -0.72 -18.29 10.15
CA ALA A 171 0.61 -18.82 10.45
C ALA A 171 1.76 -17.87 10.05
N ALA A 172 1.69 -17.23 8.88
CA ALA A 172 2.76 -16.37 8.39
C ALA A 172 2.72 -14.97 9.02
N ASN A 173 1.54 -14.38 9.13
CA ASN A 173 1.38 -13.00 9.60
C ASN A 173 1.42 -12.89 11.13
N GLU A 174 0.99 -13.91 11.86
CA GLU A 174 1.18 -13.95 13.31
C GLU A 174 2.67 -14.06 13.67
N HIS A 175 3.41 -14.90 12.93
CA HIS A 175 4.86 -15.05 13.15
C HIS A 175 5.60 -13.72 12.98
N MET A 176 5.29 -12.96 11.92
CA MET A 176 5.92 -11.67 11.72
C MET A 176 5.44 -10.61 12.71
N LEU A 177 4.20 -10.67 13.20
CA LEU A 177 3.62 -9.62 14.05
C LEU A 177 4.07 -9.77 15.50
N ARG A 178 4.21 -11.01 15.97
CA ARG A 178 4.61 -11.37 17.34
C ARG A 178 5.79 -10.56 17.91
N PRO A 179 6.93 -10.36 17.22
CA PRO A 179 8.03 -9.56 17.75
C PRO A 179 7.69 -8.09 18.01
N HIS A 180 6.67 -7.54 17.34
CA HIS A 180 6.28 -6.13 17.44
C HIS A 180 5.18 -5.88 18.48
N LEU A 181 4.40 -6.90 18.86
CA LEU A 181 3.21 -6.73 19.72
C LEU A 181 3.51 -6.06 21.05
N HIS A 182 4.58 -6.46 21.74
CA HIS A 182 4.95 -5.89 23.03
C HIS A 182 5.27 -4.38 22.91
N GLN A 183 5.97 -4.00 21.84
CA GLN A 183 6.29 -2.61 21.58
C GLN A 183 5.03 -1.79 21.22
N ILE A 184 4.12 -2.35 20.42
CA ILE A 184 2.85 -1.71 20.07
C ILE A 184 2.04 -1.42 21.33
N VAL A 185 1.87 -2.41 22.21
CA VAL A 185 1.08 -2.26 23.45
C VAL A 185 1.70 -1.22 24.37
N ASN A 186 2.99 -1.33 24.68
CA ASN A 186 3.61 -0.43 25.65
C ASN A 186 3.59 1.02 25.16
N ARG A 187 3.98 1.25 23.90
CA ARG A 187 3.94 2.60 23.33
C ARG A 187 2.53 3.15 23.26
N SER A 188 1.51 2.32 22.99
CA SER A 188 0.12 2.80 22.94
C SER A 188 -0.42 3.28 24.29
N MET A 189 0.15 2.80 25.40
CA MET A 189 -0.21 3.23 26.76
C MET A 189 0.56 4.47 27.21
N GLU A 190 1.66 4.81 26.53
CA GLU A 190 2.52 5.98 26.79
C GLU A 190 2.08 7.23 26.01
N LEU A 191 1.18 7.07 25.01
CA LEU A 191 0.59 8.16 24.21
C LEU A 191 -0.60 8.80 24.93
#